data_AF-A0A9E1DW78-F1
#
_entry.id   AF-A0A9E1DW78-F1
#
_cell.length_a   1.000
_cell.length_b   1.000
_cell.length_c   1.000
_cell.angle_alpha   90.00
_cell.angle_beta   90.00
_cell.angle_gamma   90.00
#
_symmetry.space_group_name_H-M   'P 1'
#
loop_
_entity.id
_entity.type
_entity.pdbx_description
1 polymer ?
#
loop_
_entity_poly.entity_id
_entity_poly.type
_entity_poly.pdbx_seq_one_letter_code
_entity_poly.pdbx_strand_id
1 'polypeptide(L)' 'MTDTDKDKPVYTCNEYRAEMILLALERRLVQNGLSDSERQSIREEIGRLKAEMGMG' A
#
# COMPACT_ATOMS: atom_id res chain seq x y z
N MET A 1 34.11 -14.06 4.03
CA MET A 1 33.51 -12.73 3.77
C MET A 1 32.78 -12.83 2.45
N THR A 2 31.47 -13.04 2.47
CA THR A 2 30.63 -13.04 1.26
C THR A 2 29.90 -11.72 1.18
N ASP A 3 30.35 -10.90 0.25
CA ASP A 3 29.81 -9.62 -0.18
C ASP A 3 28.61 -9.90 -1.10
N THR A 4 27.41 -10.02 -0.55
CA THR A 4 26.16 -10.15 -1.33
C THR A 4 24.95 -9.66 -0.52
N ASP A 5 24.97 -8.41 -0.06
CA ASP A 5 23.74 -7.66 0.28
C ASP A 5 23.71 -6.41 -0.61
N LYS A 6 23.62 -6.62 -1.92
CA LYS A 6 23.18 -5.59 -2.87
C LYS A 6 21.66 -5.55 -2.84
N ASP A 7 21.11 -4.36 -2.58
CA ASP A 7 19.73 -3.98 -2.94
C ASP A 7 18.59 -4.73 -2.24
N LYS A 8 18.60 -4.81 -0.91
CA LYS A 8 17.33 -4.80 -0.19
C LYS A 8 17.01 -3.34 0.09
N PRO A 9 15.95 -2.73 -0.49
CA PRO A 9 15.51 -1.43 -0.05
C PRO A 9 15.31 -1.54 1.45
N VAL A 10 16.04 -0.71 2.20
CA VAL A 10 15.87 -0.61 3.64
C VAL A 10 14.52 0.04 3.83
N TYR A 11 13.46 -0.76 3.75
CA TYR A 11 12.12 -0.30 4.05
C TYR A 11 12.17 0.17 5.48
N THR A 12 12.12 1.48 5.64
CA THR A 12 11.87 2.07 6.93
C THR A 12 10.57 1.46 7.45
N CYS A 13 10.42 1.32 8.77
CA CYS A 13 9.19 0.82 9.36
C CYS A 13 7.93 1.61 8.91
N ASN A 14 8.10 2.77 8.27
CA ASN A 14 7.04 3.59 7.71
C ASN A 14 6.62 3.11 6.31
N GLU A 15 7.56 2.78 5.43
CA GLU A 15 7.24 2.25 4.09
C GLU A 15 6.58 0.87 4.18
N TYR A 16 7.13 -0.02 5.02
CA TYR A 16 6.50 -1.32 5.27
C TYR A 16 5.08 -1.18 5.83
N ARG A 17 4.84 -0.22 6.73
CA ARG A 17 3.50 0.05 7.24
C ARG A 17 2.56 0.57 6.15
N ALA A 18 3.04 1.47 5.30
CA ALA A 18 2.26 2.01 4.21
C ALA A 18 1.89 0.92 3.20
N GLU A 19 2.81 0.02 2.86
CA GLU A 19 2.52 -1.16 2.03
C GLU A 19 1.48 -2.09 2.67
N MET A 20 1.58 -2.33 3.98
CA MET A 20 0.60 -3.14 4.71
C MET A 20 -0.79 -2.50 4.73
N ILE A 21 -0.88 -1.17 4.86
CA ILE A 21 -2.14 -0.42 4.78
C ILE A 21 -2.69 -0.50 3.35
N LEU A 22 -1.85 -0.29 2.33
CA LEU A 22 -2.24 -0.39 0.92
C LEU A 22 -2.83 -1.77 0.62
N LEU A 23 -2.13 -2.83 1.02
CA LEU A 23 -2.58 -4.21 0.83
C LEU A 23 -3.93 -4.47 1.50
N ALA A 24 -4.15 -3.94 2.70
CA ALA A 24 -5.43 -4.08 3.40
C ALA A 24 -6.57 -3.35 2.66
N LEU A 25 -6.31 -2.15 2.14
CA LEU A 25 -7.28 -1.37 1.37
C LEU A 25 -7.63 -2.06 0.04
N GLU A 26 -6.63 -2.57 -0.68
CA GLU A 26 -6.84 -3.32 -1.94
C GLU A 26 -7.63 -4.60 -1.70
N ARG A 27 -7.31 -5.35 -0.63
CA ARG A 27 -8.10 -6.53 -0.22
C ARG A 27 -9.54 -6.17 0.11
N ARG A 28 -9.76 -5.03 0.78
CA ARG A 28 -11.10 -4.56 1.11
C ARG A 28 -11.86 -4.18 -0.15
N LEU A 29 -11.22 -3.52 -1.12
CA LEU A 29 -11.83 -3.09 -2.40
C LEU A 29 -12.41 -4.25 -3.23
N VAL A 30 -11.82 -5.44 -3.11
CA VAL A 30 -12.29 -6.65 -3.80
C VAL A 30 -13.33 -7.45 -3.01
N GLN A 31 -13.65 -7.05 -1.77
CA GLN A 31 -14.73 -7.69 -1.01
C GLN A 31 -16.09 -7.40 -1.64
N ASN A 32 -16.91 -8.44 -1.71
CA ASN A 32 -18.31 -8.34 -2.13
C ASN A 32 -19.14 -7.68 -1.02
N GLY A 33 -20.07 -6.80 -1.40
CA GLY A 33 -20.97 -6.12 -0.44
C GLY A 33 -20.58 -4.70 -0.08
N LEU A 34 -19.49 -4.16 -0.63
CA LEU A 34 -19.21 -2.72 -0.55
C LEU A 34 -20.20 -1.93 -1.40
N SER A 35 -20.76 -0.87 -0.81
CA SER A 35 -21.48 0.15 -1.56
C SER A 35 -20.54 0.90 -2.50
N ASP A 36 -21.10 1.54 -3.54
CA ASP A 36 -20.31 2.35 -4.46
C ASP A 36 -19.57 3.50 -3.75
N SER A 37 -20.20 4.07 -2.71
CA SER A 37 -19.59 5.11 -1.87
C SER A 37 -18.37 4.60 -1.09
N GLU A 38 -18.47 3.40 -0.50
CA GLU A 38 -17.33 2.80 0.22
C GLU A 38 -16.21 2.39 -0.74
N ARG A 39 -16.57 1.82 -1.90
CA ARG A 39 -15.62 1.47 -2.95
C ARG A 39 -14.86 2.72 -3.43
N GLN A 40 -15.57 3.82 -3.61
CA GLN A 40 -14.98 5.09 -4.02
C GLN A 40 -14.06 5.66 -2.92
N SER A 41 -14.51 5.65 -1.67
CA SER A 41 -13.72 6.11 -0.53
C SER A 41 -12.41 5.31 -0.37
N ILE A 42 -12.47 3.98 -0.54
CA ILE A 42 -11.29 3.11 -0.50
C ILE A 42 -10.34 3.41 -1.66
N ARG A 43 -10.85 3.67 -2.88
CA ARG A 43 -10.01 4.04 -4.03
C ARG A 43 -9.29 5.36 -3.80
N GLU A 44 -9.96 6.35 -3.23
CA GLU A 44 -9.37 7.63 -2.89
C GLU A 44 -8.28 7.50 -1.82
N GLU A 45 -8.51 6.68 -0.79
CA GLU A 45 -7.52 6.36 0.23
C GLU A 45 -6.27 5.70 -0.38
N ILE A 46 -6.46 4.72 -1.27
CA ILE A 46 -5.38 4.06 -2.01
C ILE A 46 -4.59 5.09 -2.84
N GLY A 47 -5.28 5.99 -3.54
CA GLY A 47 -4.64 7.04 -4.33
C GLY A 47 -3.79 7.99 -3.48
N ARG A 48 -4.33 8.45 -2.35
CA ARG A 48 -3.58 9.30 -1.39
C ARG A 48 -2.34 8.59 -0.87
N LEU A 49 -2.49 7.33 -0.43
CA LEU A 49 -1.38 6.56 0.12
C LEU A 49 -0.30 6.28 -0.92
N LYS A 50 -0.67 5.97 -2.18
CA LYS A 50 0.29 5.80 -3.28
C LYS A 50 1.06 7.09 -3.57
N ALA A 51 0.39 8.24 -3.53
CA ALA A 51 1.06 9.54 -3.70
C ALA A 51 2.02 9.85 -2.54
N GLU A 52 1.64 9.57 -1.29
CA GLU A 52 2.50 9.73 -0.11
C GLU A 52 3.73 8.82 -0.15
N MET A 53 3.60 7.61 -0.71
CA MET A 53 4.72 6.68 -0.93
C MET A 53 5.57 7.02 -2.17
N GLY A 54 5.17 8.00 -2.99
CA GLY A 54 5.84 8.29 -4.26
C GLY A 54 5.65 7.22 -5.33
N MET A 55 4.61 6.39 -5.22
CA MET A 55 4.24 5.31 -6.16
C MET A 55 3.19 5.76 -7.19
N GLY A 56 3.20 7.04 -7.57
CA GLY A 56 2.24 7.68 -8.48
C GLY A 56 2.56 7.56 -9.96
#